data_AF-A0AAJ7QK46-F1
#
_entry.id   AF-A0AAJ7QK46-F1
#
_cell.length_a   1.000
_cell.length_b   1.000
_cell.length_c   1.000
_cell.angle_alpha   90.00
_cell.angle_beta   90.00
_cell.angle_gamma   90.00
#
_symmetry.space_group_name_H-M   'P 1'
#
loop_
_entity.id
_entity.type
_entity.pdbx_description
1 polymer ?
#
loop_
_entity_poly.entity_id
_entity_poly.type
_entity_poly.pdbx_seq_one_letter_code
_entity_poly.pdbx_strand_id
1 'polypeptide(L)'
;MRLRQMRRQNKRNDRQKKQTRSQNQRRERSITEKTVKAKKKKKSEQTECIIPQKKETEDEKSTKAPKKRKKKKTITDVLATSEPKPGCPADLQNLITQHFSDKRSVIEQEELKLQDSCFLSSNDLTHSLSSYLKQVCPKWAKIQKQHTQKTSVVLLIVCSSALRTIELIKQLTTFKGEAKAVKLFAKHIKIEEQVKLLQKGVTHIGVGTPGRISALIEKEGLNLQALRYLVLDWNWRDQKLRRMVDIPEIKQDLMKLLENGILSGCKDDKVKIGLF
;
A
#
# COMPACT_ATOMS: atom_id res chain seq x y z
N MET A 1 -26.76 60.96 0.75
CA MET A 1 -25.76 60.64 1.80
C MET A 1 -25.22 59.20 1.76
N ARG A 2 -26.05 58.17 1.52
CA ARG A 2 -25.66 56.73 1.52
C ARG A 2 -24.55 56.32 0.52
N LEU A 3 -24.52 56.89 -0.69
CA LEU A 3 -23.55 56.49 -1.74
C LEU A 3 -22.08 56.84 -1.39
N ARG A 4 -21.87 57.91 -0.60
CA ARG A 4 -20.53 58.32 -0.13
C ARG A 4 -20.00 57.42 1.00
N GLN A 5 -20.88 56.88 1.84
CA GLN A 5 -20.51 55.91 2.89
C GLN A 5 -20.10 54.57 2.28
N MET A 6 -20.85 54.08 1.29
CA MET A 6 -20.56 52.80 0.62
C MET A 6 -19.20 52.81 -0.12
N ARG A 7 -18.87 53.92 -0.80
CA ARG A 7 -17.55 54.10 -1.43
C ARG A 7 -16.39 54.19 -0.43
N ARG A 8 -16.63 54.73 0.78
CA ARG A 8 -15.62 54.78 1.86
C ARG A 8 -15.38 53.39 2.47
N GLN A 9 -16.41 52.56 2.59
CA GLN A 9 -16.31 51.19 3.09
C GLN A 9 -15.57 50.26 2.11
N ASN A 10 -15.88 50.35 0.80
CA ASN A 10 -15.13 49.60 -0.21
C ASN A 10 -13.64 49.99 -0.29
N LYS A 11 -13.32 51.30 -0.19
CA LYS A 11 -11.92 51.74 -0.13
C LYS A 11 -11.16 51.26 1.12
N ARG A 12 -11.85 51.07 2.25
CA ARG A 12 -11.24 50.50 3.48
C ARG A 12 -10.96 49.00 3.32
N ASN A 13 -11.91 48.25 2.75
CA ASN A 13 -11.75 46.81 2.50
C ASN A 13 -10.61 46.52 1.50
N ASP A 14 -10.48 47.32 0.43
CA ASP A 14 -9.37 47.15 -0.54
C ASP A 14 -8.00 47.49 0.06
N ARG A 15 -7.91 48.46 0.97
CA ARG A 15 -6.67 48.77 1.70
C ARG A 15 -6.27 47.64 2.64
N GLN A 16 -7.23 47.05 3.36
CA GLN A 16 -6.97 45.88 4.22
C GLN A 16 -6.54 44.65 3.40
N LYS A 17 -7.15 44.41 2.24
CA LYS A 17 -6.81 43.30 1.34
C LYS A 17 -5.42 43.45 0.70
N LYS A 18 -5.00 44.68 0.41
CA LYS A 18 -3.62 44.99 -0.05
C LYS A 18 -2.59 44.82 1.07
N GLN A 19 -2.90 45.21 2.30
CA GLN A 19 -1.99 45.01 3.44
C GLN A 19 -1.79 43.53 3.79
N THR A 20 -2.85 42.71 3.74
CA THR A 20 -2.73 41.25 3.98
C THR A 20 -1.92 40.55 2.88
N ARG A 21 -2.08 40.95 1.61
CA ARG A 21 -1.25 40.43 0.50
C ARG A 21 0.22 40.83 0.64
N SER A 22 0.53 42.07 1.05
CA SER A 22 1.92 42.48 1.26
C SER A 22 2.59 41.79 2.45
N GLN A 23 1.84 41.48 3.52
CA GLN A 23 2.35 40.73 4.67
C GLN A 23 2.63 39.26 4.33
N ASN A 24 1.76 38.61 3.54
CA ASN A 24 2.01 37.24 3.08
C ASN A 24 3.21 37.14 2.12
N GLN A 25 3.37 38.10 1.20
CA GLN A 25 4.56 38.12 0.32
C GLN A 25 5.87 38.39 1.08
N ARG A 26 5.85 39.21 2.16
CA ARG A 26 7.01 39.38 3.05
C ARG A 26 7.33 38.12 3.87
N ARG A 27 6.32 37.34 4.27
CA ARG A 27 6.51 36.05 4.98
C ARG A 27 7.03 34.95 4.04
N GLU A 28 6.57 34.88 2.79
CA GLU A 28 7.13 33.93 1.82
C GLU A 28 8.60 34.23 1.51
N ARG A 29 8.98 35.50 1.30
CA ARG A 29 10.37 35.90 1.04
C ARG A 29 11.31 35.64 2.23
N SER A 30 10.86 35.82 3.48
CA SER A 30 11.69 35.53 4.65
C SER A 30 11.90 34.03 4.91
N ILE A 31 10.96 33.18 4.47
CA ILE A 31 11.11 31.71 4.51
C ILE A 31 12.03 31.22 3.38
N THR A 32 12.02 31.88 2.21
CA THR A 32 12.94 31.55 1.11
C THR A 32 14.38 32.00 1.39
N GLU A 33 14.59 33.13 2.08
CA GLU A 33 15.94 33.60 2.43
C GLU A 33 16.60 32.78 3.56
N LYS A 34 15.82 32.23 4.49
CA LYS A 34 16.36 31.38 5.57
C LYS A 34 16.78 29.97 5.10
N THR A 35 16.26 29.49 3.97
CA THR A 35 16.62 28.18 3.41
C THR A 35 17.88 28.22 2.53
N VAL A 36 18.33 29.40 2.10
CA VAL A 36 19.49 29.56 1.20
C VAL A 36 20.81 29.85 1.94
N LYS A 37 20.78 30.28 3.22
CA LYS A 37 22.00 30.64 3.98
C LYS A 37 22.65 29.51 4.81
N ALA A 38 22.11 28.30 4.85
CA ALA A 38 22.64 27.21 5.69
C ALA A 38 23.61 26.22 5.01
N LYS A 39 24.02 26.45 3.75
CA LYS A 39 25.02 25.60 3.07
C LYS A 39 26.02 26.41 2.24
N LYS A 40 27.13 26.85 2.85
CA LYS A 40 28.49 26.95 2.24
C LYS A 40 29.54 27.64 3.15
N LYS A 41 30.49 26.86 3.69
CA LYS A 41 31.97 27.07 3.80
C LYS A 41 32.54 25.96 4.71
N LYS A 42 33.12 24.85 4.20
CA LYS A 42 34.48 24.57 3.64
C LYS A 42 35.65 24.83 4.61
N LYS A 43 36.46 23.80 4.87
CA LYS A 43 37.91 23.64 4.53
C LYS A 43 38.46 22.35 5.20
N SER A 44 38.75 21.27 4.47
CA SER A 44 39.99 20.85 3.77
C SER A 44 41.19 20.54 4.68
N GLU A 45 41.68 19.30 4.64
CA GLU A 45 43.12 19.00 4.56
C GLU A 45 43.32 17.59 3.97
N GLN A 46 44.23 17.52 3.02
CA GLN A 46 44.72 16.34 2.32
C GLN A 46 45.97 15.84 3.05
N THR A 47 46.19 14.54 3.14
CA THR A 47 47.52 13.97 2.85
C THR A 47 47.42 12.48 2.51
N GLU A 48 48.06 12.12 1.41
CA GLU A 48 48.44 10.76 1.01
C GLU A 48 49.27 10.07 2.10
N CYS A 49 49.31 8.75 2.10
CA CYS A 49 50.55 7.94 2.12
C CYS A 49 50.16 6.43 2.20
N ILE A 50 50.41 5.65 1.15
CA ILE A 50 51.58 4.76 0.95
C ILE A 50 51.28 3.29 1.29
N ILE A 51 51.44 2.49 0.25
CA ILE A 51 51.54 1.02 0.17
C ILE A 51 52.66 0.49 1.10
N PRO A 52 52.49 -0.69 1.72
CA PRO A 52 53.64 -1.57 1.93
C PRO A 52 53.55 -2.81 1.03
N GLN A 53 54.61 -3.02 0.25
CA GLN A 53 54.88 -4.20 -0.55
C GLN A 53 55.13 -5.45 0.32
N LYS A 54 54.95 -6.58 -0.37
CA LYS A 54 55.27 -7.96 0.00
C LYS A 54 56.65 -8.14 0.65
N LYS A 55 56.74 -9.11 1.56
CA LYS A 55 57.91 -9.99 1.68
C LYS A 55 57.45 -11.45 1.56
N GLU A 56 58.12 -12.16 0.67
CA GLU A 56 58.07 -13.60 0.46
C GLU A 56 58.90 -14.32 1.53
N THR A 57 58.40 -15.47 1.97
CA THR A 57 59.21 -16.64 2.34
C THR A 57 58.37 -17.86 1.96
N GLU A 58 58.85 -18.60 0.98
CA GLU A 58 58.39 -19.96 0.64
C GLU A 58 58.80 -20.91 1.77
N ASP A 59 57.94 -21.87 2.14
CA ASP A 59 58.30 -23.28 2.08
C ASP A 59 57.10 -24.23 2.29
N GLU A 60 57.01 -25.16 1.33
CA GLU A 60 56.47 -26.53 1.32
C GLU A 60 55.01 -26.87 1.74
N LYS A 61 54.23 -27.18 0.69
CA LYS A 61 53.34 -28.35 0.47
C LYS A 61 52.51 -28.91 1.65
N SER A 62 51.18 -28.75 1.54
CA SER A 62 50.29 -29.92 1.49
C SER A 62 48.96 -29.60 0.81
N THR A 63 48.60 -30.46 -0.14
CA THR A 63 47.43 -30.47 -1.02
C THR A 63 46.11 -30.61 -0.26
N LYS A 64 45.21 -29.60 -0.32
CA LYS A 64 43.74 -29.80 -0.28
C LYS A 64 43.02 -28.74 -1.12
N ALA A 65 42.32 -29.19 -2.16
CA ALA A 65 41.50 -28.37 -3.06
C ALA A 65 40.45 -27.53 -2.28
N PRO A 66 40.20 -26.26 -2.65
CA PRO A 66 39.14 -25.48 -2.02
C PRO A 66 37.80 -26.05 -2.49
N LYS A 67 37.06 -26.67 -1.57
CA LYS A 67 35.64 -27.01 -1.78
C LYS A 67 34.91 -25.72 -2.17
N LYS A 68 34.52 -25.60 -3.45
CA LYS A 68 33.60 -24.58 -3.93
C LYS A 68 32.35 -24.61 -3.02
N ARG A 69 32.25 -23.65 -2.09
CA ARG A 69 31.01 -23.38 -1.37
C ARG A 69 29.94 -23.17 -2.43
N LYS A 70 29.01 -24.12 -2.57
CA LYS A 70 27.79 -23.93 -3.37
C LYS A 70 27.15 -22.64 -2.86
N LYS A 71 27.21 -21.55 -3.64
CA LYS A 71 26.47 -20.33 -3.33
C LYS A 71 25.02 -20.76 -3.10
N LYS A 72 24.48 -20.51 -1.90
CA LYS A 72 23.05 -20.69 -1.64
C LYS A 72 22.33 -19.89 -2.72
N LYS A 73 21.52 -20.56 -3.55
CA LYS A 73 20.73 -19.90 -4.59
C LYS A 73 19.94 -18.78 -3.92
N THR A 74 20.03 -17.58 -4.45
CA THR A 74 19.26 -16.45 -3.94
C THR A 74 17.78 -16.75 -4.17
N ILE A 75 16.89 -16.27 -3.30
CA ILE A 75 15.43 -16.49 -3.45
C ILE A 75 14.97 -16.11 -4.87
N THR A 76 15.53 -15.03 -5.41
CA THR A 76 15.29 -14.58 -6.78
C THR A 76 15.68 -15.61 -7.84
N ASP A 77 16.77 -16.36 -7.69
CA ASP A 77 17.20 -17.37 -8.67
C ASP A 77 16.26 -18.59 -8.66
N VAL A 78 15.77 -18.98 -7.47
CA VAL A 78 14.79 -20.07 -7.32
C VAL A 78 13.44 -19.67 -7.93
N LEU A 79 13.01 -18.43 -7.70
CA LEU A 79 11.74 -17.90 -8.22
C LEU A 79 11.76 -17.60 -9.71
N ALA A 80 12.95 -17.35 -10.30
CA ALA A 80 13.10 -17.19 -11.74
C ALA A 80 12.99 -18.51 -12.51
N THR A 81 13.16 -19.65 -11.83
CA THR A 81 13.15 -20.98 -12.47
C THR A 81 11.74 -21.61 -12.54
N SER A 82 10.75 -21.06 -11.81
CA SER A 82 9.38 -21.59 -11.79
C SER A 82 8.42 -20.73 -12.60
N GLU A 83 7.58 -21.38 -13.41
CA GLU A 83 6.54 -20.69 -14.16
C GLU A 83 5.54 -20.00 -13.22
N PRO A 84 5.03 -18.80 -13.56
CA PRO A 84 4.04 -18.12 -12.74
C PRO A 84 2.71 -18.90 -12.74
N LYS A 85 2.44 -19.65 -11.68
CA LYS A 85 1.13 -20.27 -11.46
C LYS A 85 0.16 -19.26 -10.84
N PRO A 86 -1.07 -19.09 -11.35
CA PRO A 86 -2.08 -18.24 -10.71
C PRO A 86 -2.38 -18.74 -9.30
N GLY A 87 -2.62 -17.80 -8.38
CA GLY A 87 -3.06 -18.12 -7.03
C GLY A 87 -4.41 -18.80 -7.00
N CYS A 88 -4.54 -19.87 -6.23
CA CYS A 88 -5.81 -20.53 -6.00
C CYS A 88 -6.27 -20.39 -4.53
N PRO A 89 -7.56 -20.62 -4.22
CA PRO A 89 -8.08 -20.57 -2.86
C PRO A 89 -7.27 -21.40 -1.85
N ALA A 90 -6.80 -22.58 -2.27
CA ALA A 90 -5.98 -23.45 -1.44
C ALA A 90 -4.64 -22.79 -1.02
N ASP A 91 -4.04 -21.95 -1.88
CA ASP A 91 -2.81 -21.24 -1.53
C ASP A 91 -3.04 -20.26 -0.37
N LEU A 92 -4.16 -19.52 -0.39
CA LEU A 92 -4.52 -18.61 0.70
C LEU A 92 -4.87 -19.39 1.97
N GLN A 93 -5.66 -20.46 1.85
CA GLN A 93 -6.03 -21.30 2.99
C GLN A 93 -4.80 -21.90 3.67
N ASN A 94 -3.88 -22.48 2.90
CA ASN A 94 -2.63 -23.03 3.41
C ASN A 94 -1.78 -21.94 4.10
N LEU A 95 -1.73 -20.74 3.52
CA LEU A 95 -1.01 -19.62 4.11
C LEU A 95 -1.58 -19.20 5.47
N ILE A 96 -2.91 -19.14 5.60
CA ILE A 96 -3.60 -18.82 6.85
C ILE A 96 -3.33 -19.93 7.88
N THR A 97 -3.56 -21.20 7.53
CA THR A 97 -3.34 -22.33 8.42
C THR A 97 -1.90 -22.39 8.92
N GLN A 98 -0.91 -22.20 8.05
CA GLN A 98 0.50 -22.17 8.43
C GLN A 98 0.85 -20.97 9.33
N HIS A 99 0.20 -19.82 9.15
CA HIS A 99 0.50 -18.64 9.97
C HIS A 99 -0.02 -18.73 11.40
N PHE A 100 -1.11 -19.49 11.59
CA PHE A 100 -1.79 -19.62 12.89
C PHE A 100 -1.59 -20.98 13.55
N SER A 101 -0.85 -21.91 12.92
CA SER A 101 -0.64 -23.26 13.45
C SER A 101 -0.02 -23.30 14.85
N ASP A 102 0.82 -22.32 15.17
CA ASP A 102 1.53 -22.16 16.44
C ASP A 102 0.91 -21.10 17.37
N LYS A 103 -0.10 -20.36 16.89
CA LYS A 103 -0.69 -19.21 17.60
C LYS A 103 -2.12 -19.47 18.10
N ARG A 104 -2.78 -20.48 17.56
CA ARG A 104 -4.19 -20.77 17.80
C ARG A 104 -4.39 -22.21 18.19
N SER A 105 -5.38 -22.44 19.05
CA SER A 105 -5.83 -23.79 19.41
C SER A 105 -6.44 -24.51 18.20
N VAL A 106 -6.58 -25.84 18.29
CA VAL A 106 -7.17 -26.65 17.21
C VAL A 106 -8.58 -26.16 16.83
N ILE A 107 -9.39 -25.80 17.82
CA ILE A 107 -10.76 -25.30 17.61
C ILE A 107 -10.75 -23.96 16.88
N GLU A 108 -9.89 -23.02 17.30
CA GLU A 108 -9.74 -21.73 16.63
C GLU A 108 -9.18 -21.89 15.21
N GLN A 109 -8.38 -22.92 14.93
CA GLN A 109 -7.88 -23.19 13.58
C GLN A 109 -8.98 -23.70 12.65
N GLU A 110 -9.89 -24.55 13.13
CA GLU A 110 -11.06 -24.98 12.37
C GLU A 110 -11.95 -23.79 12.00
N GLU A 111 -12.05 -22.82 12.91
CA GLU A 111 -12.71 -21.56 12.66
C GLU A 111 -12.01 -20.70 11.59
N LEU A 112 -10.73 -20.88 11.28
CA LEU A 112 -10.07 -20.11 10.21
C LEU A 112 -10.26 -20.72 8.82
N LYS A 113 -10.99 -21.83 8.71
CA LYS A 113 -11.26 -22.50 7.44
C LYS A 113 -12.29 -21.71 6.62
N LEU A 114 -11.87 -21.25 5.45
CA LEU A 114 -12.73 -20.57 4.48
C LEU A 114 -13.40 -21.61 3.58
N GLN A 115 -14.69 -21.43 3.33
CA GLN A 115 -15.41 -22.23 2.35
C GLN A 115 -15.11 -21.74 0.93
N ASP A 116 -15.21 -22.62 -0.07
CA ASP A 116 -14.99 -22.25 -1.48
C ASP A 116 -15.95 -21.15 -1.95
N SER A 117 -17.15 -21.08 -1.37
CA SER A 117 -18.13 -20.01 -1.59
C SER A 117 -17.60 -18.61 -1.22
N CYS A 118 -16.63 -18.50 -0.32
CA CYS A 118 -15.99 -17.25 0.07
C CYS A 118 -15.09 -16.68 -1.04
N PHE A 119 -14.73 -17.49 -2.04
CA PHE A 119 -13.81 -17.10 -3.08
C PHE A 119 -14.53 -16.68 -4.36
N LEU A 120 -14.01 -15.61 -4.97
CA LEU A 120 -14.35 -15.22 -6.34
C LEU A 120 -13.59 -16.11 -7.32
N SER A 121 -14.06 -16.18 -8.57
CA SER A 121 -13.35 -16.90 -9.63
C SER A 121 -11.90 -16.42 -9.73
N SER A 122 -10.94 -17.33 -9.69
CA SER A 122 -9.51 -17.00 -9.75
C SER A 122 -9.13 -16.36 -11.10
N ASN A 123 -8.18 -15.41 -11.06
CA ASN A 123 -7.58 -14.87 -12.28
C ASN A 123 -6.57 -15.88 -12.85
N ASP A 124 -6.73 -16.27 -14.11
CA ASP A 124 -5.85 -17.17 -14.86
C ASP A 124 -4.63 -16.46 -15.48
N LEU A 125 -4.34 -15.24 -15.01
CA LEU A 125 -3.30 -14.31 -15.51
C LEU A 125 -3.60 -13.65 -16.85
N THR A 126 -4.72 -13.96 -17.50
CA THR A 126 -5.07 -13.38 -18.80
C THR A 126 -5.76 -12.02 -18.68
N HIS A 127 -6.42 -11.77 -17.55
CA HIS A 127 -7.22 -10.57 -17.37
C HIS A 127 -6.42 -9.37 -16.86
N SER A 128 -6.67 -8.21 -17.46
CA SER A 128 -6.37 -6.93 -16.80
C SER A 128 -7.23 -6.75 -15.54
N LEU A 129 -6.79 -5.93 -14.59
CA LEU A 129 -7.54 -5.67 -13.36
C LEU A 129 -8.99 -5.25 -13.63
N SER A 130 -9.19 -4.33 -14.59
CA SER A 130 -10.53 -3.88 -14.96
C SER A 130 -11.39 -4.99 -15.55
N SER A 131 -10.82 -5.87 -16.39
CA SER A 131 -11.55 -7.01 -16.96
C SER A 131 -11.95 -7.99 -15.86
N TYR A 132 -11.00 -8.34 -15.01
CA TYR A 132 -11.22 -9.24 -13.88
C TYR A 132 -12.32 -8.72 -12.95
N LEU A 133 -12.26 -7.43 -12.56
CA LEU A 133 -13.29 -6.83 -11.71
C LEU A 133 -14.68 -6.79 -12.35
N LYS A 134 -14.78 -6.62 -13.68
CA LYS A 134 -16.07 -6.70 -14.38
C LYS A 134 -16.69 -8.10 -14.29
N GLN A 135 -15.86 -9.14 -14.32
CA GLN A 135 -16.30 -10.53 -14.16
C GLN A 135 -16.72 -10.82 -12.72
N VAL A 136 -15.88 -10.46 -11.73
CA VAL A 136 -16.09 -10.88 -10.33
C VAL A 136 -16.99 -9.96 -9.51
N CYS A 137 -17.19 -8.71 -9.95
CA CYS A 137 -18.10 -7.75 -9.33
C CYS A 137 -19.27 -7.43 -10.28
N PRO A 138 -20.18 -8.39 -10.55
CA PRO A 138 -21.32 -8.14 -11.41
C PRO A 138 -22.20 -7.03 -10.81
N LYS A 139 -22.85 -6.25 -11.67
CA LYS A 139 -23.74 -5.15 -11.26
C LYS A 139 -23.04 -4.04 -10.45
N TRP A 140 -21.72 -3.86 -10.61
CA TRP A 140 -20.96 -2.77 -9.97
C TRP A 140 -21.65 -1.41 -10.07
N ALA A 141 -22.24 -1.08 -11.22
CA ALA A 141 -22.94 0.18 -11.45
C ALA A 141 -24.11 0.44 -10.48
N LYS A 142 -24.82 -0.62 -10.06
CA LYS A 142 -25.90 -0.54 -9.05
C LYS A 142 -25.30 -0.45 -7.65
N ILE A 143 -24.29 -1.27 -7.37
CA ILE A 143 -23.61 -1.33 -6.08
C ILE A 143 -23.00 0.03 -5.71
N GLN A 144 -22.31 0.68 -6.64
CA GLN A 144 -21.70 1.99 -6.38
C GLN A 144 -22.75 3.06 -6.05
N LYS A 145 -23.93 3.05 -6.68
CA LYS A 145 -24.98 4.05 -6.46
C LYS A 145 -25.70 3.85 -5.12
N GLN A 146 -25.79 2.60 -4.65
CA GLN A 146 -26.43 2.27 -3.38
C GLN A 146 -25.54 2.56 -2.18
N HIS A 147 -24.22 2.58 -2.36
CA HIS A 147 -23.28 2.84 -1.28
C HIS A 147 -23.27 4.31 -0.89
N THR A 148 -23.68 4.61 0.34
CA THR A 148 -23.70 5.96 0.91
C THR A 148 -22.93 6.06 2.22
N GLN A 149 -22.40 4.96 2.72
CA GLN A 149 -21.70 4.93 4.00
C GLN A 149 -20.32 5.61 3.88
N LYS A 150 -20.05 6.52 4.81
CA LYS A 150 -18.72 7.12 4.98
C LYS A 150 -17.83 6.15 5.75
N THR A 151 -16.52 6.39 5.70
CA THR A 151 -15.50 5.57 6.36
C THR A 151 -15.55 4.07 6.03
N SER A 152 -16.32 3.63 5.03
CA SER A 152 -16.35 2.25 4.56
C SER A 152 -16.19 2.19 3.05
N VAL A 153 -15.68 1.07 2.54
CA VAL A 153 -15.48 0.80 1.12
C VAL A 153 -16.17 -0.51 0.75
N VAL A 154 -16.65 -0.60 -0.49
CA VAL A 154 -17.32 -1.81 -0.99
C VAL A 154 -16.34 -2.79 -1.60
N LEU A 155 -15.31 -2.27 -2.28
CA LEU A 155 -14.22 -3.02 -2.87
C LEU A 155 -12.89 -2.58 -2.25
N LEU A 156 -12.15 -3.51 -1.67
CA LEU A 156 -10.82 -3.28 -1.14
C LEU A 156 -9.80 -4.10 -1.95
N ILE A 157 -8.79 -3.43 -2.49
CA ILE A 157 -7.69 -4.05 -3.22
C ILE A 157 -6.41 -3.92 -2.40
N VAL A 158 -5.79 -5.04 -2.07
CA VAL A 158 -4.60 -5.11 -1.22
C VAL A 158 -3.40 -5.50 -2.09
N CYS A 159 -2.33 -4.71 -2.00
CA CYS A 159 -1.10 -4.93 -2.76
C CYS A 159 0.15 -4.67 -1.92
N SER A 160 1.30 -5.06 -2.46
CA SER A 160 2.57 -5.06 -1.74
C SER A 160 3.21 -3.67 -1.53
N SER A 161 2.88 -2.66 -2.35
CA SER A 161 3.61 -1.39 -2.29
C SER A 161 2.79 -0.18 -2.72
N ALA A 162 3.25 1.00 -2.29
CA ALA A 162 2.68 2.29 -2.70
C ALA A 162 2.75 2.53 -4.22
N LEU A 163 3.83 2.09 -4.87
CA LEU A 163 3.98 2.22 -6.32
C LEU A 163 2.94 1.35 -7.04
N ARG A 164 2.79 0.10 -6.59
CA ARG A 164 1.79 -0.83 -7.13
C ARG A 164 0.37 -0.34 -6.88
N THR A 165 0.08 0.24 -5.71
CA THR A 165 -1.21 0.89 -5.42
C THR A 165 -1.57 1.95 -6.48
N ILE A 166 -0.61 2.81 -6.84
CA ILE A 166 -0.84 3.87 -7.83
C ILE A 166 -1.10 3.28 -9.21
N GLU A 167 -0.38 2.22 -9.58
CA GLU A 167 -0.56 1.51 -10.84
C GLU A 167 -1.96 0.87 -10.93
N LEU A 168 -2.37 0.12 -9.91
CA LEU A 168 -3.68 -0.53 -9.85
C LEU A 168 -4.82 0.51 -9.94
N ILE A 169 -4.69 1.66 -9.26
CA ILE A 169 -5.69 2.74 -9.38
C ILE A 169 -5.80 3.30 -10.79
N LYS A 170 -4.69 3.38 -11.55
CA LYS A 170 -4.74 3.80 -12.96
C LYS A 170 -5.48 2.75 -13.80
N GLN A 171 -5.25 1.47 -13.53
CA GLN A 171 -5.93 0.37 -14.22
C GLN A 171 -7.43 0.29 -13.89
N LEU A 172 -7.88 0.83 -12.76
CA LEU A 172 -9.30 0.88 -12.36
C LEU A 172 -10.16 1.87 -13.17
N THR A 173 -9.56 2.74 -13.98
CA THR A 173 -10.26 3.85 -14.65
C THR A 173 -11.48 3.39 -15.47
N THR A 174 -11.39 2.25 -16.15
CA THR A 174 -12.49 1.72 -16.97
C THR A 174 -13.55 0.95 -16.19
N PHE A 175 -13.24 0.50 -14.97
CA PHE A 175 -14.16 -0.24 -14.11
C PHE A 175 -14.92 0.68 -13.15
N LYS A 176 -14.21 1.65 -12.53
CA LYS A 176 -14.75 2.43 -11.42
C LYS A 176 -15.96 3.29 -11.81
N GLY A 177 -16.02 3.79 -13.04
CA GLY A 177 -17.03 4.78 -13.45
C GLY A 177 -17.01 6.03 -12.56
N GLU A 178 -18.17 6.37 -12.00
CA GLU A 178 -18.37 7.49 -11.06
C GLU A 178 -17.86 7.19 -9.64
N ALA A 179 -17.53 5.93 -9.33
CA ALA A 179 -17.03 5.54 -8.04
C ALA A 179 -15.73 6.27 -7.67
N LYS A 180 -15.67 6.67 -6.40
CA LYS A 180 -14.49 7.28 -5.78
C LYS A 180 -13.54 6.21 -5.27
N ALA A 181 -12.30 6.23 -5.77
CA ALA A 181 -11.21 5.39 -5.33
C ALA A 181 -10.23 6.17 -4.45
N VAL A 182 -9.75 5.54 -3.36
CA VAL A 182 -8.82 6.15 -2.40
C VAL A 182 -7.55 5.31 -2.24
N LYS A 183 -6.42 5.99 -2.05
CA LYS A 183 -5.09 5.42 -1.83
C LYS A 183 -4.87 5.19 -0.33
N LEU A 184 -4.61 3.95 0.09
CA LEU A 184 -4.43 3.56 1.49
C LEU A 184 -2.98 3.10 1.74
N PHE A 185 -2.00 4.00 1.61
CA PHE A 185 -0.59 3.72 1.94
C PHE A 185 0.08 4.90 2.65
N ALA A 186 1.14 4.65 3.42
CA ALA A 186 1.91 5.65 4.14
C ALA A 186 3.02 6.24 3.25
N LYS A 187 2.89 7.50 2.81
CA LYS A 187 4.00 8.24 2.16
C LYS A 187 3.94 9.75 2.42
N HIS A 188 2.80 10.38 2.16
CA HIS A 188 2.68 11.85 2.23
C HIS A 188 1.49 12.33 3.05
N ILE A 189 0.66 11.42 3.58
CA ILE A 189 -0.54 11.76 4.37
C ILE A 189 -0.44 11.04 5.71
N LYS A 190 -0.51 11.79 6.81
CA LYS A 190 -0.54 11.21 8.16
C LYS A 190 -1.82 10.41 8.38
N ILE A 191 -1.81 9.47 9.32
CA ILE A 191 -2.97 8.58 9.50
C ILE A 191 -4.21 9.39 9.93
N GLU A 192 -4.03 10.37 10.79
CA GLU A 192 -5.08 11.25 11.31
C GLU A 192 -5.68 12.13 10.20
N GLU A 193 -4.86 12.59 9.27
CA GLU A 193 -5.31 13.36 8.11
C GLU A 193 -6.11 12.47 7.14
N GLN A 194 -5.69 11.22 6.97
CA GLN A 194 -6.38 10.27 6.13
C GLN A 194 -7.72 9.84 6.72
N VAL A 195 -7.80 9.64 8.04
CA VAL A 195 -9.06 9.42 8.77
C VAL A 195 -10.04 10.55 8.48
N LYS A 196 -9.59 11.81 8.63
CA LYS A 196 -10.42 12.99 8.32
C LYS A 196 -10.87 13.04 6.85
N LEU A 197 -10.04 12.58 5.92
CA LEU A 197 -10.39 12.52 4.51
C LEU A 197 -11.51 11.49 4.26
N LEU A 198 -11.39 10.29 4.85
CA LEU A 198 -12.39 9.22 4.74
C LEU A 198 -13.73 9.59 5.39
N GLN A 199 -13.71 10.44 6.42
CA GLN A 199 -14.92 10.95 7.08
C GLN A 199 -15.64 12.05 6.28
N LYS A 200 -14.94 12.75 5.38
CA LYS A 200 -15.54 13.88 4.63
C LYS A 200 -16.51 13.43 3.53
N GLY A 201 -16.31 12.25 2.96
CA GLY A 201 -17.12 11.81 1.82
C GLY A 201 -17.19 10.30 1.66
N VAL A 202 -18.10 9.86 0.79
CA VAL A 202 -18.29 8.45 0.48
C VAL A 202 -17.18 7.96 -0.46
N THR A 203 -16.50 6.91 -0.05
CA THR A 203 -15.48 6.20 -0.84
C THR A 203 -15.99 4.81 -1.17
N HIS A 204 -15.77 4.35 -2.40
CA HIS A 204 -16.33 3.08 -2.87
C HIS A 204 -15.25 2.01 -2.99
N ILE A 205 -14.06 2.43 -3.45
CA ILE A 205 -12.92 1.54 -3.70
C ILE A 205 -11.74 2.01 -2.86
N GLY A 206 -11.19 1.12 -2.03
CA GLY A 206 -9.91 1.32 -1.37
C GLY A 206 -8.82 0.52 -2.08
N VAL A 207 -7.66 1.12 -2.34
CA VAL A 207 -6.48 0.39 -2.84
C VAL A 207 -5.29 0.76 -1.96
N GLY A 208 -4.58 -0.22 -1.41
CA GLY A 208 -3.46 0.08 -0.52
C GLY A 208 -2.63 -1.09 -0.04
N THR A 209 -1.80 -0.80 0.97
CA THR A 209 -0.92 -1.79 1.61
C THR A 209 -1.57 -2.33 2.89
N PRO A 210 -1.39 -3.61 3.24
CA PRO A 210 -2.07 -4.21 4.39
C PRO A 210 -1.83 -3.44 5.69
N GLY A 211 -0.59 -3.08 6.01
CA GLY A 211 -0.27 -2.39 7.25
C GLY A 211 -0.95 -1.03 7.41
N ARG A 212 -1.15 -0.29 6.31
CA ARG A 212 -1.87 0.99 6.36
C ARG A 212 -3.37 0.80 6.50
N ILE A 213 -3.93 -0.21 5.85
CA ILE A 213 -5.35 -0.55 5.95
C ILE A 213 -5.66 -0.96 7.39
N SER A 214 -4.87 -1.87 7.97
CA SER A 214 -5.02 -2.30 9.37
C SER A 214 -4.96 -1.12 10.34
N ALA A 215 -3.96 -0.24 10.19
CA ALA A 215 -3.84 0.94 11.04
C ALA A 215 -5.05 1.89 10.91
N LEU A 216 -5.65 2.02 9.72
CA LEU A 216 -6.85 2.82 9.52
C LEU A 216 -8.09 2.19 10.18
N ILE A 217 -8.16 0.86 10.22
CA ILE A 217 -9.22 0.12 10.93
C ILE A 217 -9.07 0.29 12.43
N GLU A 218 -7.85 0.12 12.97
CA GLU A 218 -7.54 0.31 14.40
C GLU A 218 -7.82 1.75 14.89
N LYS A 219 -7.71 2.74 14.00
CA LYS A 219 -8.03 4.15 14.30
C LYS A 219 -9.48 4.53 13.95
N GLU A 220 -10.33 3.56 13.65
CA GLU A 220 -11.74 3.76 13.27
C GLU A 220 -11.93 4.72 12.07
N GLY A 221 -10.88 4.92 11.27
CA GLY A 221 -10.93 5.71 10.05
C GLY A 221 -11.48 4.96 8.85
N LEU A 222 -11.36 3.64 8.88
CA LEU A 222 -11.92 2.71 7.92
C LEU A 222 -12.65 1.59 8.65
N ASN A 223 -13.91 1.34 8.33
CA ASN A 223 -14.65 0.17 8.80
C ASN A 223 -14.98 -0.75 7.62
N LEU A 224 -15.20 -2.03 7.91
CA LEU A 224 -15.46 -3.06 6.90
C LEU A 224 -16.95 -3.39 6.73
N GLN A 225 -17.86 -2.56 7.26
CA GLN A 225 -19.31 -2.88 7.29
C GLN A 225 -19.93 -2.98 5.89
N ALA A 226 -19.51 -2.12 4.95
CA ALA A 226 -19.98 -2.16 3.58
C ALA A 226 -19.11 -3.03 2.65
N LEU A 227 -18.04 -3.65 3.18
CA LEU A 227 -17.10 -4.42 2.37
C LEU A 227 -17.81 -5.65 1.82
N ARG A 228 -17.78 -5.80 0.49
CA ARG A 228 -18.32 -6.97 -0.22
C ARG A 228 -17.24 -7.76 -0.93
N TYR A 229 -16.22 -7.07 -1.40
CA TYR A 229 -15.17 -7.66 -2.23
C TYR A 229 -13.80 -7.27 -1.70
N LEU A 230 -12.99 -8.27 -1.38
CA LEU A 230 -11.57 -8.14 -1.14
C LEU A 230 -10.82 -8.73 -2.33
N VAL A 231 -9.93 -7.97 -2.95
CA VAL A 231 -9.06 -8.47 -4.02
C VAL A 231 -7.61 -8.37 -3.57
N LEU A 232 -6.92 -9.50 -3.54
CA LEU A 232 -5.49 -9.56 -3.24
C LEU A 232 -4.72 -9.56 -4.57
N ASP A 233 -3.77 -8.63 -4.73
CA ASP A 233 -2.80 -8.59 -5.84
C ASP A 233 -1.76 -9.70 -5.62
N TRP A 234 -2.22 -10.94 -5.77
CA TRP A 234 -1.55 -12.18 -5.37
C TRP A 234 -0.50 -12.61 -6.39
N ASN A 235 -0.83 -12.44 -7.67
CA ASN A 235 -0.02 -12.91 -8.77
C ASN A 235 1.12 -11.95 -9.12
N TRP A 236 1.02 -10.68 -8.70
CA TRP A 236 2.04 -9.68 -8.96
C TRP A 236 3.35 -10.00 -8.24
N ARG A 237 4.45 -9.86 -8.97
CA ARG A 237 5.81 -10.04 -8.47
C ARG A 237 6.59 -8.74 -8.55
N ASP A 238 7.35 -8.44 -7.50
CA ASP A 238 8.23 -7.28 -7.47
C ASP A 238 9.48 -7.45 -8.35
N GLN A 239 10.35 -6.44 -8.35
CA GLN A 239 11.63 -6.48 -9.09
C GLN A 239 12.56 -7.64 -8.67
N LYS A 240 12.33 -8.24 -7.49
CA LYS A 240 13.06 -9.41 -6.96
C LYS A 240 12.29 -10.71 -7.16
N LEU A 241 11.24 -10.67 -7.99
CA LEU A 241 10.32 -11.76 -8.30
C LEU A 241 9.51 -12.28 -7.11
N ARG A 242 9.38 -11.49 -6.03
CA ARG A 242 8.63 -11.87 -4.82
C ARG A 242 7.17 -11.44 -4.92
N ARG A 243 6.25 -12.31 -4.52
CA ARG A 243 4.85 -11.96 -4.29
C ARG A 243 4.69 -11.19 -2.98
N MET A 244 3.52 -10.60 -2.78
CA MET A 244 3.17 -9.93 -1.53
C MET A 244 3.38 -10.85 -0.30
N VAL A 245 3.06 -12.13 -0.42
CA VAL A 245 3.14 -13.12 0.66
C VAL A 245 4.55 -13.65 0.92
N ASP A 246 5.49 -13.42 -0.01
CA ASP A 246 6.89 -13.83 0.14
C ASP A 246 7.71 -12.80 0.96
N ILE A 247 7.13 -11.60 1.20
CA ILE A 247 7.77 -10.53 1.95
C ILE A 247 7.28 -10.62 3.41
N PRO A 248 8.13 -10.99 4.39
CA PRO A 248 7.69 -11.32 5.74
C PRO A 248 6.88 -10.22 6.43
N GLU A 249 7.33 -8.97 6.33
CA GLU A 249 6.63 -7.80 6.90
C GLU A 249 5.21 -7.65 6.34
N ILE A 250 5.09 -7.77 5.01
CA ILE A 250 3.81 -7.59 4.33
C ILE A 250 2.89 -8.80 4.56
N LYS A 251 3.45 -10.02 4.57
CA LYS A 251 2.73 -11.23 4.95
C LYS A 251 2.15 -11.07 6.36
N GLN A 252 2.94 -10.59 7.32
CA GLN A 252 2.48 -10.40 8.68
C GLN A 252 1.34 -9.37 8.75
N ASP A 253 1.48 -8.24 8.07
CA ASP A 253 0.42 -7.23 8.02
C ASP A 253 -0.84 -7.73 7.30
N LEU A 254 -0.69 -8.57 6.28
CA LEU A 254 -1.81 -9.20 5.57
C LEU A 254 -2.57 -10.16 6.50
N MET A 255 -1.85 -11.00 7.25
CA MET A 255 -2.50 -11.94 8.19
C MET A 255 -3.27 -11.20 9.28
N LYS A 256 -2.70 -10.12 9.83
CA LYS A 256 -3.39 -9.23 10.76
C LYS A 256 -4.65 -8.61 10.13
N LEU A 257 -4.54 -8.14 8.88
CA LEU A 257 -5.70 -7.57 8.17
C LEU A 257 -6.81 -8.60 7.96
N LEU A 258 -6.46 -9.83 7.61
CA LEU A 258 -7.43 -10.91 7.43
C LEU A 258 -8.15 -11.24 8.75
N GLU A 259 -7.37 -11.37 9.82
CA GLU A 259 -7.87 -11.62 11.18
C GLU A 259 -8.75 -10.47 11.71
N ASN A 260 -8.43 -9.22 11.35
CA ASN A 260 -9.16 -8.01 11.75
C ASN A 260 -10.49 -7.81 10.98
N GLY A 261 -11.34 -8.85 10.97
CA GLY A 261 -12.74 -8.76 10.54
C GLY A 261 -13.04 -9.25 9.12
N ILE A 262 -12.02 -9.55 8.30
CA ILE A 262 -12.26 -10.10 6.95
C ILE A 262 -12.69 -11.56 7.05
N LEU A 263 -11.99 -12.37 7.85
CA LEU A 263 -12.32 -13.80 7.99
C LEU A 263 -13.73 -14.01 8.55
N SER A 264 -14.15 -13.22 9.54
CA SER A 264 -15.52 -13.26 10.05
C SER A 264 -16.53 -12.80 8.98
N GLY A 265 -16.22 -11.75 8.22
CA GLY A 265 -17.04 -11.32 7.09
C GLY A 265 -17.20 -12.38 5.99
N CYS A 266 -16.20 -13.23 5.79
CA CYS A 266 -16.27 -14.35 4.84
C CYS A 266 -17.19 -15.47 5.35
N LYS A 267 -17.09 -15.82 6.65
CA LYS A 267 -18.00 -16.81 7.28
C LYS A 267 -19.46 -16.40 7.20
N ASP A 268 -19.72 -15.10 7.38
CA ASP A 268 -21.06 -14.52 7.30
C ASP A 268 -21.56 -14.37 5.85
N ASP A 269 -20.80 -14.83 4.86
CA ASP A 269 -21.05 -14.67 3.41
C ASP A 269 -21.16 -13.20 2.94
N LYS A 270 -20.67 -12.24 3.75
CA LYS A 270 -20.71 -10.81 3.47
C LYS A 270 -19.57 -10.37 2.58
N VAL A 271 -18.40 -10.99 2.74
CA VAL A 271 -17.17 -10.65 2.02
C VAL A 271 -16.75 -11.81 1.14
N LYS A 272 -16.44 -11.52 -0.13
CA LYS A 272 -15.84 -12.46 -1.07
C LYS A 272 -14.39 -12.07 -1.37
N ILE A 273 -13.50 -13.06 -1.44
CA ILE A 273 -12.07 -12.87 -1.68
C ILE A 273 -11.72 -13.28 -3.11
N GLY A 274 -11.11 -12.38 -3.88
CA GLY A 274 -10.51 -12.66 -5.18
C GLY A 274 -8.99 -12.63 -5.12
N LEU A 275 -8.35 -13.53 -5.85
CA LEU A 275 -6.90 -13.55 -6.07
C LEU A 275 -6.62 -13.06 -7.50
N PHE A 276 -6.00 -11.87 -7.60
CA PHE A 276 -5.67 -11.21 -8.86
C PHE A 276 -4.20 -11.35 -9.23
#